data_AF-A0A9J7FRQ9-F1
#
_entry.id   AF-A0A9J7FRQ9-F1
#
_cell.length_a   1.000
_cell.length_b   1.000
_cell.length_c   1.000
_cell.angle_alpha   90.00
_cell.angle_beta   90.00
_cell.angle_gamma   90.00
#
_symmetry.space_group_name_H-M   'P 1'
#
loop_
_entity.id
_entity.type
_entity.pdbx_description
1 polymer ?
#
loop_
_entity_poly.entity_id
_entity_poly.type
_entity_poly.pdbx_seq_one_letter_code
_entity_poly.pdbx_strand_id
1 'polypeptide(L)'
;MIFHPVSVSNLGRCLQLYLLVQLQLTTMPEPLYRQSKNCSTDEHLSGDHCCKNCSADQEKVADCSATSDRKCQCRMGHFYSDPGSSEFCRQCTKCPQGVPVLQRCNSTSNTVCGLAATSHRNRLYLLMSLLVLLVIAIVCCCLKKQSPCRCHHCMQSSGDVTWEQMTG
;
A
#
# COMPACT_ATOMS: atom_id res chain seq x y z
N MET A 1 0.95 -98.77 -35.84
CA MET A 1 0.92 -97.37 -35.37
C MET A 1 2.19 -97.15 -34.57
N ILE A 2 3.13 -96.41 -35.16
CA ILE A 2 4.47 -96.16 -34.59
C ILE A 2 4.32 -94.98 -33.63
N PHE A 3 4.47 -95.20 -32.34
CA PHE A 3 4.60 -94.13 -31.35
C PHE A 3 6.06 -93.76 -31.20
N HIS A 4 6.38 -92.50 -31.53
CA HIS A 4 7.71 -91.93 -31.43
C HIS A 4 8.07 -91.66 -29.95
N PRO A 5 9.28 -92.03 -29.46
CA PRO A 5 9.81 -91.44 -28.24
C PRO A 5 10.51 -90.12 -28.60
N VAL A 6 9.88 -88.99 -28.27
CA VAL A 6 10.53 -87.68 -28.35
C VAL A 6 11.54 -87.57 -27.21
N SER A 7 12.78 -87.27 -27.60
CA SER A 7 13.99 -87.27 -26.78
C SER A 7 13.94 -86.29 -25.59
N VAL A 8 14.33 -86.78 -24.42
CA VAL A 8 14.38 -86.12 -23.09
C VAL A 8 15.28 -84.86 -23.07
N SER A 9 16.05 -84.60 -24.12
CA SER A 9 16.93 -83.42 -24.26
C SER A 9 16.21 -82.09 -24.55
N ASN A 10 14.98 -82.13 -25.08
CA ASN A 10 14.25 -80.90 -25.42
C ASN A 10 13.56 -80.25 -24.21
N LEU A 11 13.19 -81.02 -23.18
CA LEU A 11 12.57 -80.45 -21.98
C LEU A 11 13.56 -79.62 -21.15
N GLY A 12 14.81 -80.06 -21.01
CA GLY A 12 15.84 -79.30 -20.29
C GLY A 12 16.17 -77.98 -20.97
N ARG A 13 16.27 -77.98 -22.31
CA ARG A 13 16.45 -76.77 -23.11
C ARG A 13 15.25 -75.83 -23.01
N CYS A 14 14.03 -76.37 -23.02
CA CYS A 14 12.81 -75.58 -22.79
C CYS A 14 12.76 -75.00 -21.38
N LEU A 15 13.12 -75.76 -20.35
CA LEU A 15 13.13 -75.28 -18.96
C LEU A 15 14.17 -74.19 -18.77
N GLN A 16 15.34 -74.32 -19.41
CA GLN A 16 16.41 -73.33 -19.37
C GLN A 16 16.02 -72.05 -20.14
N LEU A 17 15.40 -72.18 -21.32
CA LEU A 17 14.84 -71.05 -22.06
C LEU A 17 13.72 -70.37 -21.27
N TYR A 18 12.88 -71.13 -20.59
CA TYR A 18 11.82 -70.60 -19.73
C TYR A 18 12.41 -69.84 -18.53
N LEU A 19 13.41 -70.39 -17.85
CA LEU A 19 14.12 -69.71 -16.75
C LEU A 19 14.82 -68.43 -17.23
N LEU A 20 15.43 -68.44 -18.41
CA LEU A 20 16.05 -67.25 -19.01
C LEU A 20 14.99 -66.19 -19.37
N VAL A 21 13.85 -66.60 -19.92
CA VAL A 21 12.71 -65.71 -20.19
C VAL A 21 12.17 -65.11 -18.88
N GLN A 22 11.97 -65.93 -17.84
CA GLN A 22 11.54 -65.45 -16.52
C GLN A 22 12.54 -64.47 -15.89
N LEU A 23 13.85 -64.67 -16.09
CA LEU A 23 14.89 -63.74 -15.61
C LEU A 23 14.89 -62.39 -16.35
N GLN A 24 14.50 -62.36 -17.63
CA GLN A 24 14.37 -61.12 -18.41
C GLN A 24 13.10 -60.34 -18.03
N LEU A 25 12.06 -61.00 -17.51
CA LEU A 25 10.81 -60.38 -17.06
C LEU A 25 10.94 -59.69 -15.69
N THR A 26 11.93 -60.05 -14.87
CA THR A 26 12.16 -59.44 -13.54
C THR A 26 13.15 -58.27 -13.57
N THR A 27 13.91 -58.07 -14.66
CA THR A 27 14.83 -56.92 -14.83
C THR A 27 14.18 -55.75 -15.55
N MET A 28 12.87 -55.59 -15.41
CA MET A 28 12.24 -54.31 -15.70
C MET A 28 12.59 -53.40 -14.51
N PRO A 29 13.47 -52.39 -14.65
CA PRO A 29 13.40 -51.28 -13.69
C PRO A 29 11.94 -50.84 -13.67
N GLU A 30 11.40 -50.61 -12.48
CA GLU A 30 10.06 -50.01 -12.30
C GLU A 30 9.84 -49.03 -13.45
N PRO A 31 8.81 -49.21 -14.29
CA PRO A 31 8.55 -48.21 -15.30
C PRO A 31 8.47 -46.92 -14.50
N LEU A 32 9.31 -45.92 -14.81
CA LEU A 32 9.11 -44.59 -14.29
C LEU A 32 7.71 -44.24 -14.76
N TYR A 33 6.75 -44.51 -13.88
CA TYR A 33 5.37 -44.29 -14.10
C TYR A 33 5.37 -42.81 -14.39
N ARG A 34 5.12 -42.48 -15.65
CA ARG A 34 4.92 -41.11 -16.08
C ARG A 34 3.62 -40.72 -15.41
N GLN A 35 3.71 -40.42 -14.11
CA GLN A 35 2.65 -39.83 -13.36
C GLN A 35 2.48 -38.52 -14.08
N SER A 36 1.45 -38.44 -14.92
CA SER A 36 0.92 -37.17 -15.32
C SER A 36 0.36 -36.56 -14.05
N LYS A 37 1.25 -35.99 -13.22
CA LYS A 37 0.90 -35.32 -11.98
C LYS A 37 0.19 -34.07 -12.44
N ASN A 38 -1.13 -34.11 -12.39
CA ASN A 38 -1.95 -33.00 -12.83
C ASN A 38 -1.99 -31.98 -11.70
N CYS A 39 -1.18 -30.93 -11.84
CA CYS A 39 -1.22 -29.80 -10.92
C CYS A 39 -2.52 -29.00 -11.12
N SER A 40 -2.93 -28.28 -10.08
CA SER A 40 -4.11 -27.42 -10.15
C SER A 40 -3.89 -26.22 -11.10
N THR A 41 -4.96 -25.50 -11.44
CA THR A 41 -4.90 -24.31 -12.32
C THR A 41 -4.06 -23.17 -11.75
N ASP A 42 -3.87 -23.14 -10.43
CA ASP A 42 -3.06 -22.18 -9.69
C ASP A 42 -1.63 -22.69 -9.40
N GLU A 43 -1.21 -23.80 -10.01
CA GLU A 43 0.08 -24.44 -9.81
C GLU A 43 0.80 -24.72 -11.13
N HIS A 44 2.11 -24.99 -11.08
CA HIS A 44 2.84 -25.55 -12.21
C HIS A 44 3.64 -26.79 -11.80
N LEU A 45 3.94 -27.65 -12.76
CA LEU A 45 4.83 -28.80 -12.55
C LEU A 45 6.29 -28.34 -12.53
N SER A 46 7.00 -28.65 -11.44
CA SER A 46 8.44 -28.45 -11.29
C SER A 46 9.10 -29.80 -11.04
N GLY A 47 9.67 -30.41 -12.09
CA GLY A 47 10.19 -31.77 -12.01
C GLY A 47 9.08 -32.80 -11.74
N ASP A 48 9.03 -33.31 -10.50
CA ASP A 48 8.12 -34.35 -10.02
C ASP A 48 7.09 -33.85 -8.99
N HIS A 49 7.05 -32.55 -8.69
CA HIS A 49 6.13 -31.93 -7.73
C HIS A 49 5.43 -30.69 -8.31
N CYS A 50 4.27 -30.37 -7.75
CA CYS A 50 3.51 -29.18 -8.11
C CYS A 50 3.93 -28.01 -7.21
N CYS A 51 4.02 -26.82 -7.80
CA CYS A 51 4.39 -25.59 -7.10
C CYS A 51 3.32 -24.53 -7.29
N LYS A 52 2.79 -24.01 -6.19
CA LYS A 52 1.80 -22.91 -6.22
C LYS A 52 2.33 -21.69 -6.95
N ASN A 53 1.54 -21.10 -7.84
CA ASN A 53 1.90 -19.91 -8.62
C ASN A 53 1.54 -18.63 -7.86
N CYS A 54 2.29 -17.54 -8.10
CA CYS A 54 1.94 -16.25 -7.51
C CYS A 54 0.74 -15.65 -8.25
N SER A 55 -0.14 -14.98 -7.50
CA SER A 55 -1.26 -14.22 -8.06
C SER A 55 -0.77 -13.07 -8.95
N ALA A 56 -1.64 -12.53 -9.80
CA ALA A 56 -1.29 -11.48 -10.76
C ALA A 56 -0.81 -10.17 -10.10
N ASP A 57 -1.25 -9.90 -8.87
CA ASP A 57 -0.89 -8.78 -8.00
C ASP A 57 0.37 -9.04 -7.16
N GLN A 58 0.97 -10.22 -7.31
CA GLN A 58 2.15 -10.66 -6.58
C GLN A 58 3.38 -10.84 -7.49
N GLU A 59 4.54 -10.85 -6.86
CA GLU A 59 5.83 -11.17 -7.47
C GLU A 59 6.52 -12.31 -6.74
N LYS A 60 7.28 -13.12 -7.49
CA LYS A 60 8.05 -14.24 -6.94
C LYS A 60 9.31 -13.72 -6.27
N VAL A 61 9.49 -14.04 -4.99
CA VAL A 61 10.67 -13.66 -4.19
C VAL A 61 11.59 -14.86 -3.96
N ALA A 62 11.04 -16.07 -3.92
CA ALA A 62 11.82 -17.30 -3.88
C ALA A 62 11.15 -18.39 -4.71
N ASP A 63 11.96 -19.22 -5.36
CA ASP A 63 11.50 -20.41 -6.07
C ASP A 63 11.00 -21.50 -5.12
N CYS A 64 10.19 -22.41 -5.66
CA CYS A 64 9.77 -23.60 -4.93
C CYS A 64 10.89 -24.64 -4.88
N SER A 65 10.75 -25.59 -3.97
CA SER A 65 11.61 -26.76 -3.80
C SER A 65 10.76 -27.99 -3.51
N ALA A 66 11.37 -29.17 -3.47
CA ALA A 66 10.67 -30.43 -3.23
C ALA A 66 9.85 -30.47 -1.93
N THR A 67 10.21 -29.65 -0.93
CA THR A 67 9.57 -29.63 0.40
C THR A 67 8.95 -28.28 0.77
N SER A 68 9.04 -27.27 -0.10
CA SER A 68 8.51 -25.93 0.19
C SER A 68 8.00 -25.30 -1.08
N ASP A 69 6.79 -24.73 -0.99
CA ASP A 69 6.25 -23.87 -2.03
C ASP A 69 7.10 -22.61 -2.25
N ARG A 70 6.87 -21.98 -3.39
CA ARG A 70 7.48 -20.71 -3.75
C ARG A 70 7.01 -19.60 -2.79
N LYS A 71 7.83 -18.58 -2.62
CA LYS A 71 7.45 -17.40 -1.83
C LYS A 71 7.01 -16.26 -2.76
N CYS A 72 5.82 -15.75 -2.51
CA CYS A 72 5.22 -14.64 -3.23
C CYS A 72 5.07 -13.41 -2.33
N GLN A 73 5.27 -12.23 -2.89
CA GLN A 73 5.12 -10.94 -2.20
C GLN A 73 4.21 -10.02 -2.99
N CYS A 74 3.42 -9.17 -2.33
CA CYS A 74 2.67 -8.13 -3.02
C CYS A 74 3.62 -7.18 -3.75
N ARG A 75 3.33 -6.92 -5.02
CA ARG A 75 4.11 -6.03 -5.88
C ARG A 75 4.21 -4.63 -5.29
N MET A 76 5.22 -3.88 -5.73
CA MET A 76 5.36 -2.46 -5.40
C MET A 76 4.06 -1.69 -5.62
N GLY A 77 3.69 -0.87 -4.62
CA GLY A 77 2.42 -0.15 -4.63
C GLY A 77 1.21 -0.97 -4.17
N HIS A 78 1.43 -2.20 -3.67
CA HIS A 78 0.40 -2.99 -3.00
C HIS A 78 0.86 -3.51 -1.63
N PHE A 79 -0.10 -3.83 -0.77
CA PHE A 79 0.13 -4.40 0.56
C PHE A 79 -0.90 -5.51 0.88
N TYR A 80 -0.57 -6.42 1.79
CA TYR A 80 -1.51 -7.47 2.25
C TYR A 80 -2.67 -6.86 3.05
N SER A 81 -3.90 -7.30 2.76
CA SER A 81 -5.09 -6.81 3.47
C SER A 81 -5.08 -7.18 4.95
N ASP A 82 -4.75 -8.44 5.24
CA ASP A 82 -4.80 -8.99 6.59
C ASP A 82 -3.41 -9.46 7.03
N PRO A 83 -3.03 -9.18 8.28
CA PRO A 83 -1.81 -9.71 8.86
C PRO A 83 -1.94 -11.23 9.04
N GLY A 84 -1.47 -11.99 8.07
CA GLY A 84 -1.51 -13.46 8.08
C GLY A 84 -2.09 -14.08 6.81
N SER A 85 -2.76 -13.30 5.95
CA SER A 85 -3.16 -13.76 4.63
C SER A 85 -2.19 -13.22 3.58
N SER A 86 -1.51 -14.13 2.87
CA SER A 86 -0.67 -13.78 1.72
C SER A 86 -1.41 -13.96 0.40
N GLU A 87 -2.74 -13.99 0.43
CA GLU A 87 -3.57 -14.32 -0.73
C GLU A 87 -4.05 -13.08 -1.49
N PHE A 88 -4.31 -11.97 -0.78
CA PHE A 88 -4.94 -10.78 -1.35
C PHE A 88 -4.13 -9.51 -1.14
N CYS A 89 -3.67 -8.90 -2.23
CA CYS A 89 -3.03 -7.59 -2.20
C CYS A 89 -4.03 -6.46 -2.46
N ARG A 90 -3.83 -5.33 -1.77
CA ARG A 90 -4.58 -4.09 -1.93
C ARG A 90 -3.66 -3.01 -2.41
N GLN A 91 -4.18 -2.10 -3.24
CA GLN A 91 -3.43 -0.92 -3.65
C GLN A 91 -3.15 -0.02 -2.46
N CYS A 92 -1.94 0.52 -2.41
CA CYS A 92 -1.55 1.50 -1.40
C CYS A 92 -2.33 2.80 -1.58
N THR A 93 -2.74 3.39 -0.45
CA THR A 93 -3.35 4.72 -0.44
C THR A 93 -2.32 5.77 -0.87
N LYS A 94 -2.73 6.72 -1.72
CA LYS A 94 -1.93 7.89 -2.08
C LYS A 94 -2.34 9.06 -1.19
N CYS A 95 -1.35 9.73 -0.60
CA CYS A 95 -1.66 10.93 0.18
C CYS A 95 -2.09 12.07 -0.75
N PRO A 96 -3.07 12.88 -0.34
CA PRO A 96 -3.51 14.03 -1.11
C PRO A 96 -2.40 15.08 -1.23
N GLN A 97 -2.50 15.95 -2.24
CA GLN A 97 -1.48 16.98 -2.49
C GLN A 97 -1.32 17.89 -1.28
N GLY A 98 -0.07 18.19 -0.91
CA GLY A 98 0.25 19.04 0.25
C GLY A 98 0.18 18.34 1.61
N VAL A 99 -0.16 17.05 1.66
CA VAL A 99 -0.09 16.24 2.88
C VAL A 99 1.19 15.40 2.88
N PRO A 100 2.03 15.48 3.94
CA PRO A 100 3.24 14.69 4.03
C PRO A 100 2.93 13.20 4.22
N VAL A 101 3.74 12.33 3.62
CA VAL A 101 3.69 10.88 3.84
C VAL A 101 4.50 10.56 5.10
N LEU A 102 3.85 10.07 6.15
CA LEU A 102 4.50 9.69 7.41
C LEU A 102 5.14 8.31 7.33
N GLN A 103 4.44 7.37 6.67
CA GLN A 103 4.95 6.01 6.42
C GLN A 103 4.72 5.67 4.96
N ARG A 104 5.78 5.24 4.27
CA ARG A 104 5.66 4.73 2.91
C ARG A 104 5.02 3.35 2.94
N CYS A 105 4.28 3.06 1.87
CA CYS A 105 3.75 1.72 1.68
C CYS A 105 4.86 0.68 1.53
N ASN A 106 4.59 -0.52 2.03
CA ASN A 106 5.39 -1.72 1.85
C ASN A 106 4.44 -2.91 1.66
N SER A 107 4.95 -4.09 1.29
CA SER A 107 4.12 -5.25 0.98
C SER A 107 3.24 -5.71 2.15
N THR A 108 3.56 -5.34 3.40
CA THR A 108 2.76 -5.68 4.59
C THR A 108 2.04 -4.49 5.21
N SER A 109 2.29 -3.26 4.76
CA SER A 109 1.79 -2.06 5.43
C SER A 109 1.41 -0.97 4.45
N ASN A 110 0.19 -0.43 4.59
CA ASN A 110 -0.28 0.67 3.76
C ASN A 110 0.50 1.99 4.02
N THR A 111 0.37 2.94 3.10
CA THR A 111 0.81 4.32 3.27
C THR A 111 0.05 4.99 4.42
N VAL A 112 0.77 5.73 5.28
CA VAL A 112 0.16 6.57 6.32
C VAL A 112 0.40 8.04 5.97
N CYS A 113 -0.67 8.83 5.93
CA CYS A 113 -0.64 10.25 5.62
C CYS A 113 -0.68 11.09 6.89
N GLY A 114 0.06 12.20 6.88
CA GLY A 114 0.06 13.17 7.97
C GLY A 114 -1.14 14.12 7.90
N LEU A 115 -1.08 15.16 8.72
CA LEU A 115 -2.04 16.25 8.65
C LEU A 115 -1.61 17.26 7.58
N ALA A 116 -2.58 17.82 6.86
CA ALA A 116 -2.32 18.95 5.98
C ALA A 116 -1.72 20.10 6.81
N ALA A 117 -0.63 20.69 6.33
CA ALA A 117 -0.11 21.91 6.91
C ALA A 117 -1.19 22.98 6.75
N THR A 118 -1.88 23.32 7.84
CA THR A 118 -2.77 24.47 7.85
C THR A 118 -1.92 25.68 7.52
N SER A 119 -2.37 26.48 6.55
CA SER A 119 -1.66 27.65 6.05
C SER A 119 -1.46 28.66 7.17
N HIS A 120 -0.39 28.50 7.96
CA HIS A 120 0.02 29.43 9.01
C HIS A 120 0.30 30.82 8.42
N ARG A 121 0.56 30.88 7.10
CA ARG A 121 0.62 32.10 6.31
C ARG A 121 -0.67 32.91 6.37
N ASN A 122 -1.85 32.28 6.33
CA ASN A 122 -3.12 33.01 6.41
C ASN A 122 -3.32 33.65 7.79
N ARG A 123 -2.97 32.91 8.85
CA ARG A 123 -3.06 33.42 10.23
C ARG A 123 -2.06 34.56 10.48
N LEU A 124 -0.81 34.41 10.02
CA LEU A 124 0.20 35.47 10.10
C LEU A 124 -0.20 36.69 9.27
N TYR A 125 -0.73 36.50 8.06
CA TYR A 125 -1.19 37.60 7.21
C TYR A 125 -2.36 38.36 7.82
N LEU A 126 -3.33 37.65 8.43
CA LEU A 126 -4.42 38.27 9.19
C LEU A 126 -3.91 39.07 10.39
N LEU A 127 -2.95 38.53 11.14
CA LEU A 127 -2.33 39.24 12.28
C LEU A 127 -1.57 40.49 11.82
N MET A 128 -0.79 40.41 10.75
CA MET A 128 -0.06 41.56 10.18
C MET A 128 -1.03 42.62 9.64
N SER A 129 -2.08 42.22 8.93
CA SER A 129 -3.13 43.11 8.43
C SER A 129 -3.81 43.88 9.55
N LEU A 130 -4.20 43.19 10.64
CA LEU A 130 -4.82 43.82 11.81
C LEU A 130 -3.87 44.82 12.48
N LEU A 131 -2.58 44.49 12.59
CA LEU A 131 -1.57 45.36 13.19
C LEU A 131 -1.33 46.63 12.35
N VAL A 132 -1.32 46.51 11.02
CA VAL A 132 -1.21 47.65 10.10
C VAL A 132 -2.44 48.56 10.22
N LEU A 133 -3.65 48.01 10.25
CA LEU A 133 -4.89 48.79 10.41
C LEU A 133 -4.92 49.55 11.74
N LEU A 134 -4.44 48.92 12.83
CA LEU A 134 -4.32 49.56 14.14
C LEU A 134 -3.33 50.75 14.07
N VAL A 135 -2.17 50.58 13.45
CA VAL A 135 -1.18 51.66 13.28
C VAL A 135 -1.76 52.81 12.46
N ILE A 136 -2.45 52.52 11.35
CA ILE A 136 -3.11 53.54 10.53
C ILE A 136 -4.16 54.29 11.36
N ALA A 137 -4.98 53.60 12.15
CA ALA A 137 -5.97 54.24 13.01
C ALA A 137 -5.32 55.16 14.06
N ILE A 138 -4.23 54.72 14.69
CA ILE A 138 -3.47 55.54 15.65
C ILE A 138 -2.90 56.78 14.96
N VAL A 139 -2.26 56.62 13.79
CA VAL A 139 -1.71 57.74 13.02
C VAL A 139 -2.81 58.71 12.62
N CYS A 140 -3.95 58.24 12.11
CA CYS A 140 -5.11 59.08 11.80
C CYS A 140 -5.64 59.83 13.03
N CYS A 141 -5.72 59.18 14.19
CA CYS A 141 -6.10 59.81 15.45
C CYS A 141 -5.08 60.85 15.90
N CYS A 142 -3.78 60.57 15.77
CA CYS A 142 -2.69 61.50 16.10
C CYS A 142 -2.65 62.70 15.15
N LEU A 143 -2.87 62.50 13.85
CA LEU A 143 -2.95 63.55 12.85
C LEU A 143 -4.21 64.41 13.04
N LYS A 144 -5.35 63.82 13.40
CA LYS A 144 -6.56 64.56 13.80
C LYS A 144 -6.38 65.30 15.13
N LYS A 145 -5.52 64.79 16.02
CA LYS A 145 -5.14 65.48 17.26
C LYS A 145 -4.17 66.64 17.01
N GLN A 146 -3.42 66.60 15.91
CA GLN A 146 -2.51 67.67 15.48
C GLN A 146 -3.15 68.69 14.53
N SER A 147 -4.34 68.44 13.96
CA SER A 147 -5.12 69.54 13.37
C SER A 147 -5.56 70.46 14.51
N PRO A 148 -5.00 71.68 14.61
CA PRO A 148 -5.35 72.60 15.68
C PRO A 148 -6.82 72.94 15.58
N CYS A 149 -7.47 73.09 16.74
CA CYS A 149 -8.75 73.78 16.87
C CYS A 149 -8.67 75.09 16.08
N ARG A 150 -9.30 75.15 14.91
CA ARG A 150 -9.69 76.42 14.31
C ARG A 150 -11.06 76.74 14.92
N CYS A 151 -11.07 77.77 15.75
CA CYS A 151 -12.22 78.24 16.51
C CYS A 151 -13.50 78.31 15.65
N HIS A 152 -14.59 77.71 16.11
CA HIS A 152 -15.92 78.20 15.81
C HIS A 152 -16.88 77.89 16.97
N HIS A 153 -17.08 78.93 17.79
CA HIS A 153 -18.14 79.12 18.78
C HIS A 153 -18.19 78.26 20.06
N CYS A 154 -17.88 78.94 21.16
CA CYS A 154 -18.52 78.77 22.47
C CYS A 154 -20.04 78.71 22.35
N MET A 155 -20.66 77.73 23.00
CA MET A 155 -21.82 77.93 23.87
C MET A 155 -22.04 76.65 24.68
N GLN A 156 -21.71 76.67 25.97
CA GLN A 156 -22.70 76.64 27.04
C GLN A 156 -21.97 76.56 28.40
N SER A 157 -21.77 77.71 29.03
CA SER A 157 -21.58 77.80 30.48
C SER A 157 -22.53 78.87 30.97
N SER A 158 -23.60 78.41 31.62
CA SER A 158 -24.58 79.20 32.35
C SER A 158 -23.96 79.90 33.56
N GLY A 159 -24.51 81.06 33.91
CA GLY A 159 -24.23 81.87 35.11
C GLY A 159 -23.93 83.31 34.71
N ASP A 160 -24.55 84.38 35.22
CA ASP A 160 -25.63 84.62 36.18
C ASP A 160 -25.95 86.14 36.09
N VAL A 161 -27.08 86.58 36.68
CA VAL A 161 -27.41 88.01 37.05
C VAL A 161 -27.84 88.94 35.90
N THR A 162 -29.13 89.18 35.60
CA THR A 162 -30.18 89.97 36.27
C THR A 162 -30.04 91.51 36.30
N TRP A 163 -31.15 92.15 35.88
CA TRP A 163 -31.75 93.46 36.25
C TRP A 163 -31.38 94.79 35.54
N GLU A 164 -32.44 95.36 34.96
CA GLU A 164 -32.89 96.77 35.02
C GLU A 164 -32.10 97.92 34.37
N GLN A 165 -32.78 98.55 33.39
CA GLN A 165 -33.14 99.98 33.26
C GLN A 165 -32.04 101.07 33.29
N MET A 166 -32.40 102.22 32.68
CA MET A 166 -31.74 103.55 32.72
C MET A 166 -30.57 103.70 31.74
N THR A 167 -30.44 104.70 30.87
CA THR A 167 -30.98 106.07 30.76
C THR A 167 -30.48 106.65 29.43
N GLY A 168 -31.27 107.49 28.76
CA GLY A 168 -30.84 108.29 27.61
C GLY A 168 -31.99 108.79 26.77
#